data_AF-A0A453KAH9-F1
#
_entry.id   AF-A0A453KAH9-F1
#
_cell.length_a   1.000
_cell.length_b   1.000
_cell.length_c   1.000
_cell.angle_alpha   90.00
_cell.angle_beta   90.00
_cell.angle_gamma   90.00
#
_symmetry.space_group_name_H-M   'P 1'
#
loop_
_entity.id
_entity.type
_entity.pdbx_description
1 polymer ?
#
loop_
_entity_poly.entity_id
_entity_poly.type
_entity_poly.pdbx_seq_one_letter_code
_entity_poly.pdbx_strand_id
1 'polypeptide(L)'
;SKSRAKAGIFSISPRRVLVLHEIMSSEDSLKSLSLDYLNLLINGQAFSDVAFSVEGRLVHAHRCVLAARSLFFRKLFCGLDPSHQPPPPPLNWPNAGGGSGGGGGGGSRGGSGGAPATPELVIPVSSIRYEVLVLVLQFLYSGQASV
;
A
#
# COMPACT_ATOMS: atom_id res chain seq x y z
N SER A 1 24.09 39.03 52.06
CA SER A 1 24.15 39.37 50.63
C SER A 1 24.29 38.09 49.82
N LYS A 2 23.38 37.90 48.85
CA LYS A 2 23.46 37.06 47.64
C LYS A 2 23.40 35.51 47.73
N SER A 3 22.19 35.02 47.45
CA SER A 3 21.80 33.97 46.49
C SER A 3 22.60 32.66 46.39
N ARG A 4 22.05 31.60 46.98
CA ARG A 4 22.18 30.23 46.45
C ARG A 4 21.05 30.00 45.45
N ALA A 5 21.35 30.14 44.16
CA ALA A 5 20.50 29.67 43.08
C ALA A 5 20.49 28.13 43.12
N LYS A 6 19.38 27.54 43.57
CA LYS A 6 19.13 26.11 43.44
C LYS A 6 18.66 25.88 42.01
N ALA A 7 19.60 25.54 41.12
CA ALA A 7 19.30 25.08 39.78
C ALA A 7 18.44 23.82 39.88
N GLY A 8 17.13 23.97 39.67
CA GLY A 8 16.21 22.88 39.46
C GLY A 8 16.46 22.28 38.07
N ILE A 9 17.54 21.51 37.94
CA ILE A 9 17.74 20.64 36.80
C ILE A 9 16.69 19.55 36.94
N PHE A 10 15.67 19.63 36.09
CA PHE A 10 14.60 18.65 35.95
C PHE A 10 15.23 17.25 35.89
N SER A 11 15.05 16.45 36.95
CA SER A 11 15.49 15.06 36.99
C SER A 11 14.61 14.25 36.03
N ILE A 12 14.97 14.28 34.75
CA ILE A 12 14.33 13.45 33.72
C ILE A 12 14.81 12.03 34.02
N SER A 13 13.91 11.19 34.53
CA SER A 13 14.21 9.78 34.79
C SER A 13 14.84 9.14 33.54
N PRO A 14 15.90 8.34 33.65
CA PRO A 14 16.54 7.68 32.51
C PRO A 14 15.56 6.81 31.70
N ARG A 15 14.48 6.34 32.32
CA ARG A 15 13.36 5.69 31.61
C ARG A 15 12.63 6.60 30.63
N ARG A 16 12.50 7.91 30.94
CA ARG A 16 11.91 8.90 30.02
C ARG A 16 12.84 9.21 28.85
N VAL A 17 14.17 9.18 29.05
CA VAL A 17 15.15 9.36 27.98
C VAL A 17 15.14 8.18 27.00
N LEU A 18 15.06 6.94 27.51
CA LEU A 18 14.96 5.75 26.67
C LEU A 18 13.66 5.73 25.85
N VAL A 19 12.52 6.09 26.45
CA VAL A 19 11.24 6.19 25.73
C VAL A 19 11.29 7.24 24.63
N LEU A 20 11.91 8.41 24.87
CA LEU A 20 12.08 9.43 23.83
C LEU A 20 13.01 8.94 22.70
N HIS A 21 14.09 8.24 23.03
CA HIS A 21 14.98 7.64 22.03
C HIS A 21 14.29 6.55 21.20
N GLU A 22 13.45 5.72 21.84
CA GLU A 22 12.66 4.68 21.16
C GLU A 22 11.56 5.29 20.27
N ILE A 23 10.90 6.36 20.73
CA ILE A 23 9.93 7.12 19.93
C ILE A 23 10.63 7.77 18.72
N MET A 24 11.77 8.44 18.91
CA MET A 24 12.53 9.06 17.82
C MET A 24 13.03 8.02 16.81
N SER A 25 13.55 6.89 17.28
CA SER A 25 13.98 5.76 16.44
C SER A 25 12.82 5.17 15.63
N SER A 26 11.63 5.10 16.23
CA SER A 26 10.42 4.64 15.55
C SER A 26 9.97 5.63 14.47
N GLU A 27 10.01 6.94 14.76
CA GLU A 27 9.69 7.97 13.77
C GLU A 27 10.63 7.94 12.57
N ASP A 28 11.94 7.76 12.80
CA ASP A 28 12.91 7.66 11.71
C ASP A 28 12.73 6.38 10.88
N SER A 29 12.34 5.29 11.53
CA SER A 29 11.95 4.05 10.83
C SER A 29 10.71 4.25 9.95
N LEU A 30 9.69 4.98 10.44
CA LEU A 30 8.49 5.31 9.67
C LEU A 30 8.79 6.28 8.53
N LYS A 31 9.68 7.25 8.74
CA LYS A 31 10.16 8.15 7.67
C LYS A 31 10.88 7.35 6.58
N SER A 32 11.78 6.44 6.94
CA SER A 32 12.44 5.56 5.96
C SER A 32 11.42 4.75 5.17
N LEU A 33 10.47 4.10 5.86
CA LEU A 33 9.43 3.30 5.21
C LEU A 33 8.56 4.15 4.27
N SER A 34 8.12 5.34 4.69
CA SER A 34 7.34 6.23 3.83
C SER A 34 8.12 6.68 2.60
N LEU A 35 9.43 6.92 2.72
CA LEU A 35 10.31 7.21 1.60
C LEU A 35 10.43 6.02 0.65
N ASP A 36 10.56 4.80 1.18
CA ASP A 36 10.61 3.57 0.39
C ASP A 36 9.32 3.37 -0.42
N TYR A 37 8.16 3.61 0.18
CA TYR A 37 6.88 3.57 -0.54
C TYR A 37 6.76 4.70 -1.59
N LEU A 38 7.23 5.91 -1.33
CA LEU A 38 7.26 6.97 -2.36
C LEU A 38 8.20 6.61 -3.52
N ASN A 39 9.35 6.03 -3.23
CA ASN A 39 10.26 5.50 -4.25
C ASN A 39 9.57 4.41 -5.09
N LEU A 40 8.75 3.57 -4.48
CA LEU A 40 7.93 2.59 -5.20
C LEU A 40 6.89 3.27 -6.10
N LEU A 41 6.28 4.38 -5.68
CA LEU A 41 5.34 5.13 -6.52
C LEU A 41 6.03 5.79 -7.73
N ILE A 42 7.23 6.34 -7.55
CA ILE A 42 7.94 7.10 -8.59
C ILE A 42 8.70 6.18 -9.54
N ASN A 43 9.43 5.20 -9.00
CA ASN A 43 10.37 4.36 -9.75
C ASN A 43 9.87 2.92 -9.94
N GLY A 44 8.82 2.51 -9.23
CA GLY A 44 8.30 1.15 -9.24
C GLY A 44 7.35 0.82 -10.39
N GLN A 45 7.38 1.58 -11.49
CA GLN A 45 6.50 1.35 -12.64
C GLN A 45 6.56 -0.09 -13.17
N ALA A 46 7.74 -0.72 -13.15
CA ALA A 46 7.92 -2.11 -13.60
C ALA A 46 7.13 -3.14 -12.77
N PHE A 47 6.71 -2.79 -11.55
CA PHE A 47 5.92 -3.63 -10.65
C PHE A 47 4.46 -3.18 -10.55
N SER A 48 4.06 -2.17 -11.33
CA SER A 48 2.68 -1.68 -11.32
C SER A 48 1.74 -2.65 -12.02
N ASP A 49 0.65 -2.99 -11.34
CA ASP A 49 -0.43 -3.87 -11.81
C ASP A 49 -1.70 -3.08 -12.18
N VAL A 50 -1.69 -1.77 -11.97
CA VAL A 50 -2.77 -0.85 -12.35
C VAL A 50 -2.20 0.50 -12.77
N ALA A 51 -2.87 1.18 -13.69
CA ALA A 51 -2.60 2.57 -14.03
C ALA A 51 -3.89 3.38 -14.13
N PHE A 52 -3.81 4.67 -13.81
CA PHE A 52 -4.91 5.62 -13.98
C PHE A 52 -4.66 6.47 -15.22
N SER A 53 -5.65 6.59 -16.09
CA SER A 53 -5.61 7.52 -17.22
C SER A 53 -6.33 8.81 -16.85
N VAL A 54 -5.58 9.90 -16.73
CA VAL A 54 -6.09 11.22 -16.30
C VAL A 54 -5.54 12.29 -17.25
N GLU A 55 -6.41 13.08 -17.87
CA GLU A 55 -6.00 14.16 -18.80
C GLU A 55 -5.02 13.68 -19.90
N GLY A 56 -5.17 12.43 -20.35
CA GLY A 56 -4.30 11.81 -21.36
C GLY A 56 -2.95 11.31 -20.81
N ARG A 57 -2.72 11.38 -19.50
CA ARG A 57 -1.50 10.88 -18.82
C ARG A 57 -1.79 9.58 -18.09
N LEU A 58 -0.82 8.67 -18.09
CA LEU A 58 -0.88 7.42 -17.31
C LEU A 58 -0.12 7.59 -16.00
N VAL A 59 -0.77 7.24 -14.89
CA VAL A 59 -0.17 7.20 -13.56
C VAL A 59 -0.18 5.77 -13.05
N HIS A 60 1.01 5.17 -12.98
CA HIS A 60 1.20 3.79 -12.54
C HIS A 60 1.08 3.66 -11.01
N ALA A 61 0.44 2.59 -10.54
CA ALA A 61 0.21 2.34 -9.12
C ALA A 61 0.12 0.83 -8.82
N HIS A 62 -0.08 0.49 -7.54
CA HIS A 62 -0.06 -0.87 -7.04
C HIS A 62 -1.37 -1.20 -6.31
N ARG A 63 -2.15 -2.16 -6.79
CA ARG A 63 -3.46 -2.53 -6.24
C ARG A 63 -3.37 -2.91 -4.77
N CYS A 64 -2.31 -3.63 -4.37
CA CYS A 64 -2.10 -4.07 -3.00
C CYS A 64 -1.97 -2.90 -2.00
N VAL A 65 -1.19 -1.88 -2.34
CA VAL A 65 -1.02 -0.67 -1.51
C VAL A 65 -2.35 0.09 -1.42
N LEU A 66 -2.99 0.31 -2.56
CA LEU A 66 -4.26 1.04 -2.63
C LEU A 66 -5.39 0.34 -1.86
N ALA A 67 -5.55 -0.97 -2.00
CA ALA A 67 -6.58 -1.75 -1.31
C ALA A 67 -6.32 -1.89 0.20
N ALA A 68 -5.06 -1.88 0.62
CA ALA A 68 -4.68 -1.86 2.03
C ALA A 68 -5.06 -0.52 2.68
N ARG A 69 -4.87 0.59 1.96
CA ARG A 69 -4.99 1.96 2.48
C ARG A 69 -6.34 2.62 2.22
N SER A 70 -7.18 2.03 1.36
CA SER A 70 -8.49 2.57 1.02
C SER A 70 -9.52 1.47 0.75
N LEU A 71 -10.63 1.53 1.49
CA LEU A 71 -11.77 0.63 1.28
C LEU A 71 -12.44 0.84 -0.08
N PHE A 72 -12.39 2.05 -0.62
CA PHE A 72 -12.89 2.33 -1.97
C PHE A 72 -12.13 1.52 -3.01
N PHE A 73 -10.80 1.59 -2.99
CA PHE A 73 -9.95 0.83 -3.93
C PHE A 73 -10.06 -0.66 -3.72
N ARG A 74 -10.19 -1.12 -2.46
CA ARG A 74 -10.46 -2.53 -2.16
C ARG A 74 -11.73 -3.01 -2.86
N LYS A 75 -12.85 -2.30 -2.69
CA LYS A 75 -14.12 -2.66 -3.34
C LYS A 75 -14.05 -2.54 -4.85
N LEU A 76 -13.39 -1.49 -5.35
CA LEU A 76 -13.18 -1.29 -6.79
C LEU A 76 -12.46 -2.49 -7.40
N PHE A 77 -11.33 -2.92 -6.83
CA PHE A 77 -10.56 -4.03 -7.39
C PHE A 77 -11.19 -5.40 -7.16
N CYS A 78 -11.93 -5.61 -6.07
CA CYS A 78 -12.70 -6.84 -5.86
C CYS A 78 -13.88 -6.95 -6.85
N GLY A 79 -14.51 -5.83 -7.21
CA GLY A 79 -15.62 -5.80 -8.16
C GLY A 79 -15.18 -5.85 -9.63
N LEU A 80 -13.92 -5.51 -9.92
CA LEU A 80 -13.33 -5.56 -11.26
C LEU A 80 -12.75 -6.92 -11.63
N ASP A 81 -12.66 -7.86 -10.69
CA ASP A 81 -12.22 -9.23 -10.94
C ASP A 81 -13.44 -10.14 -11.17
N PRO A 82 -13.82 -10.44 -12.44
CA PRO A 82 -14.88 -11.41 -12.73
C PRO A 82 -14.50 -12.85 -12.32
N SER A 83 -13.24 -13.09 -11.93
CA SER A 83 -12.66 -14.37 -11.54
C SER A 83 -12.23 -14.45 -10.07
N HIS A 84 -12.67 -13.52 -9.21
CA HIS A 84 -12.47 -13.61 -7.74
C HIS A 84 -13.34 -14.74 -7.16
N GLN A 85 -13.02 -15.98 -7.52
CA GLN A 85 -13.23 -17.10 -6.63
C GLN A 85 -12.28 -16.84 -5.45
N PRO A 86 -12.80 -16.65 -4.21
CA PRO A 86 -11.94 -16.54 -3.05
C PRO A 86 -10.96 -17.74 -3.06
N PRO A 87 -9.68 -17.55 -2.69
CA PRO A 87 -8.73 -18.65 -2.66
C PRO A 87 -9.36 -19.79 -1.86
N PRO A 88 -9.32 -21.04 -2.36
CA PRO A 88 -9.87 -22.16 -1.62
C PRO A 88 -9.24 -22.13 -0.22
N PRO A 89 -10.04 -22.22 0.85
CA PRO A 89 -9.50 -22.23 2.20
C PRO A 89 -8.41 -23.31 2.28
N PRO A 90 -7.32 -23.07 3.04
CA PRO A 90 -6.31 -24.10 3.23
C PRO A 90 -6.98 -25.39 3.69
N LEU A 91 -6.51 -26.53 3.18
CA LEU A 91 -7.04 -27.90 3.37
C LEU A 91 -7.28 -28.35 4.83
N ASN A 92 -7.02 -27.50 5.82
CA ASN A 92 -7.08 -27.74 7.26
C ASN A 92 -8.15 -26.87 8.00
N TRP A 93 -8.99 -26.10 7.31
CA TRP A 93 -10.09 -25.42 7.98
C TRP A 93 -11.17 -26.44 8.43
N PRO A 94 -11.73 -26.38 9.66
CA PRO A 94 -12.78 -27.29 10.09
C PRO A 94 -13.97 -27.22 9.14
N ASN A 95 -14.18 -28.32 8.42
CA ASN A 95 -15.19 -28.48 7.38
C ASN A 95 -16.61 -28.37 7.94
N ALA A 96 -17.29 -27.26 7.68
CA ALA A 96 -18.74 -27.17 7.81
C ALA A 96 -19.38 -27.74 6.52
N GLY A 97 -19.58 -29.06 6.54
CA GLY A 97 -20.56 -29.85 5.79
C GLY A 97 -20.99 -29.46 4.38
N GLY A 98 -20.77 -30.37 3.43
CA GLY A 98 -21.80 -30.77 2.47
C GLY A 98 -21.44 -30.78 0.99
N GLY A 99 -21.24 -31.98 0.43
CA GLY A 99 -21.92 -32.38 -0.81
C GLY A 99 -21.26 -32.14 -2.18
N SER A 100 -20.65 -33.21 -2.70
CA SER A 100 -20.84 -33.81 -4.05
C SER A 100 -20.43 -33.10 -5.36
N GLY A 101 -19.55 -33.82 -6.11
CA GLY A 101 -19.51 -33.95 -7.58
C GLY A 101 -18.69 -32.89 -8.34
N GLY A 102 -17.83 -33.16 -9.32
CA GLY A 102 -17.42 -34.35 -10.08
C GLY A 102 -16.80 -33.88 -11.42
N GLY A 103 -15.73 -34.57 -11.90
CA GLY A 103 -15.15 -34.45 -13.27
C GLY A 103 -14.29 -33.20 -13.52
N GLY A 104 -12.99 -33.28 -13.84
CA GLY A 104 -12.39 -33.76 -15.10
C GLY A 104 -12.21 -32.56 -16.06
N GLY A 105 -11.10 -32.23 -16.71
CA GLY A 105 -9.73 -32.70 -16.83
C GLY A 105 -8.98 -31.75 -17.80
N GLY A 106 -7.67 -31.92 -17.96
CA GLY A 106 -6.97 -31.67 -19.23
C GLY A 106 -6.35 -30.28 -19.52
N GLY A 107 -5.04 -30.31 -19.85
CA GLY A 107 -4.39 -29.46 -20.87
C GLY A 107 -3.78 -28.14 -20.37
N SER A 108 -2.45 -28.00 -20.23
CA SER A 108 -1.45 -27.76 -21.30
C SER A 108 -1.12 -26.27 -21.53
N ARG A 109 0.11 -25.92 -21.14
CA ARG A 109 1.15 -25.15 -21.89
C ARG A 109 0.80 -23.77 -22.47
N GLY A 110 1.68 -22.80 -22.18
CA GLY A 110 1.91 -21.68 -23.09
C GLY A 110 2.68 -20.53 -22.46
N GLY A 111 4.00 -20.55 -22.59
CA GLY A 111 4.82 -19.36 -22.40
C GLY A 111 4.78 -18.45 -23.63
N SER A 112 4.73 -17.15 -23.41
CA SER A 112 5.02 -16.09 -24.37
C SER A 112 5.07 -14.79 -23.57
N GLY A 113 6.22 -14.17 -23.38
CA GLY A 113 6.84 -13.34 -24.40
C GLY A 113 6.81 -11.91 -23.84
N GLY A 114 7.98 -11.37 -23.50
CA GLY A 114 8.12 -10.06 -22.87
C GLY A 114 7.62 -8.94 -23.78
N ALA A 115 6.34 -8.60 -23.67
CA ALA A 115 5.82 -7.32 -24.09
C ALA A 115 6.28 -6.25 -23.09
N PRO A 116 6.52 -5.00 -23.51
CA PRO A 116 6.73 -3.90 -22.58
C PRO A 116 5.55 -3.87 -21.61
N ALA A 117 5.83 -3.72 -20.32
CA ALA A 117 4.87 -3.80 -19.22
C ALA A 117 3.73 -2.78 -19.38
N THR A 118 2.74 -3.11 -20.22
CA THR A 118 1.47 -2.42 -20.25
C THR A 118 0.75 -2.79 -18.97
N PRO A 119 0.28 -1.81 -18.18
CA PRO A 119 -0.44 -2.11 -16.95
C PRO A 119 -1.67 -2.95 -17.30
N GLU A 120 -1.83 -4.08 -16.63
CA GLU A 120 -2.90 -5.06 -16.90
C GLU A 120 -4.29 -4.43 -16.79
N LEU A 121 -4.41 -3.39 -15.96
CA LEU A 121 -5.64 -2.63 -15.74
C LEU A 121 -5.41 -1.13 -15.88
N VAL A 122 -6.11 -0.48 -16.83
CA VAL A 122 -6.14 0.99 -16.96
C VAL A 122 -7.50 1.53 -16.54
N ILE A 123 -7.52 2.41 -15.55
CA ILE A 123 -8.74 3.02 -14.99
C ILE A 123 -8.84 4.47 -15.48
N PRO A 124 -9.85 4.82 -16.30
CA PRO A 124 -10.07 6.20 -16.71
C PRO A 124 -10.59 7.03 -15.53
N VAL A 125 -10.05 8.23 -15.34
CA VAL A 125 -10.48 9.17 -14.30
C VAL A 125 -10.74 10.53 -14.95
N SER A 126 -12.00 10.95 -14.94
CA SER A 126 -12.44 12.22 -15.56
C SER A 126 -12.82 13.31 -14.55
N SER A 127 -13.02 12.95 -13.28
CA SER A 127 -13.54 13.87 -12.26
C SER A 127 -12.47 14.62 -11.46
N ILE A 128 -11.19 14.25 -11.59
CA ILE A 128 -10.07 14.88 -10.88
C ILE A 128 -8.93 15.18 -11.85
N ARG A 129 -8.20 16.28 -11.56
CA ARG A 129 -7.01 16.67 -12.31
C ARG A 129 -5.82 15.78 -11.96
N TYR A 130 -4.82 15.75 -12.84
CA TYR A 130 -3.59 14.98 -12.65
C TYR A 130 -2.91 15.25 -11.31
N GLU A 131 -2.77 16.53 -10.92
CA GLU A 131 -2.07 16.92 -9.70
C GLU A 131 -2.79 16.39 -8.45
N VAL A 132 -4.13 16.44 -8.48
CA VAL A 132 -4.95 15.96 -7.36
C VAL A 132 -4.82 14.45 -7.21
N LEU A 133 -4.80 13.70 -8.31
CA LEU A 133 -4.57 12.26 -8.26
C LEU A 133 -3.19 11.95 -7.66
N VAL A 134 -2.14 12.63 -8.13
CA VAL A 134 -0.78 12.41 -7.61
C VAL A 134 -0.71 12.73 -6.12
N LEU A 135 -1.34 13.81 -5.66
CA LEU A 135 -1.41 14.14 -4.23
C LEU A 135 -2.12 13.05 -3.42
N VAL A 136 -3.24 12.52 -3.91
CA VAL A 136 -3.95 11.41 -3.26
C VAL A 136 -3.08 10.16 -3.22
N LEU A 137 -2.38 9.82 -4.31
CA LEU A 137 -1.49 8.67 -4.36
C LEU A 137 -0.30 8.85 -3.41
N GLN A 138 0.35 10.01 -3.40
CA GLN A 138 1.44 10.31 -2.47
C GLN A 138 0.99 10.15 -1.02
N PHE A 139 -0.21 10.61 -0.67
CA PHE A 139 -0.79 10.40 0.65
C PHE A 139 -1.05 8.91 0.96
N LEU A 140 -1.59 8.15 0.00
CA LEU A 140 -1.85 6.73 0.21
C LEU A 140 -0.56 5.93 0.41
N TYR A 141 0.53 6.28 -0.28
CA TYR A 141 1.83 5.63 -0.19
C TYR A 141 2.65 6.05 1.03
N SER A 142 2.72 7.34 1.35
CA SER A 142 3.56 7.85 2.45
C SER A 142 2.83 8.04 3.77
N GLY A 143 1.49 8.13 3.74
CA GLY A 143 0.68 8.57 4.88
C GLY A 143 0.79 10.07 5.17
N GLN A 144 1.53 10.83 4.37
CA GLN A 144 1.73 12.27 4.53
C GLN A 144 1.07 13.02 3.38
N ALA A 145 0.38 14.12 3.70
CA ALA A 145 -0.13 15.06 2.71
C ALA A 145 0.73 16.32 2.79
N SER A 146 1.59 16.55 1.79
CA SER A 146 2.29 17.82 1.65
C SER A 146 1.41 18.74 0.80
N VAL A 147 0.92 19.83 1.39
CA VAL A 147 0.21 20.92 0.70
C VAL A 147 1.21 21.99 0.28
#